data_AF-A0A2D6JX82-F1
#
_entry.id   AF-A0A2D6JX82-F1
#
_cell.length_a   1.000
_cell.length_b   1.000
_cell.length_c   1.000
_cell.angle_alpha   90.00
_cell.angle_beta   90.00
_cell.angle_gamma   90.00
#
_symmetry.space_group_name_H-M   'P 1'
#
loop_
_entity.id
_entity.type
_entity.pdbx_description
1 polymer ?
#
loop_
_entity_poly.entity_id
_entity_poly.type
_entity_poly.pdbx_seq_one_letter_code
_entity_poly.pdbx_strand_id
1 'polypeptide(L)' 'MGAGELNVLKEWRHPYSRRQAFFPLQGLLEDKYWPPVGRIDNAAGDRNLVCSCPPMEDYQEAAE' A
#
# COMPACT_ATOMS: atom_id res chain seq x y z
N MET A 1 14.60 0.67 4.31
CA MET A 1 13.57 1.63 3.84
C MET A 1 12.34 0.79 3.55
N GLY A 2 11.45 0.67 4.54
CA GLY A 2 10.42 -0.35 4.56
C GLY A 2 9.30 -0.07 3.55
N ALA A 3 8.86 -1.11 2.87
CA ALA A 3 7.62 -1.12 2.11
C ALA A 3 6.50 -0.50 2.97
N GLY A 4 5.72 0.40 2.37
CA GLY A 4 4.59 1.07 3.01
C GLY A 4 3.47 0.07 3.30
N GLU A 5 3.63 -0.69 4.37
CA GLU A 5 2.72 -1.71 4.82
C GLU A 5 1.49 -1.05 5.47
N LEU A 6 0.35 -1.07 4.75
CA LEU A 6 -0.93 -0.56 5.23
C LEU A 6 -1.53 -1.53 6.27
N ASN A 7 -0.95 -1.54 7.48
CA ASN A 7 -1.40 -2.40 8.55
C ASN A 7 -2.60 -1.77 9.29
N VAL A 8 -3.79 -2.33 9.11
CA VAL A 8 -5.05 -1.87 9.75
C VAL A 8 -5.01 -1.91 11.28
N LEU A 9 -4.08 -2.66 11.88
CA LEU A 9 -3.89 -2.78 13.32
C LEU A 9 -2.98 -1.69 13.91
N LYS A 10 -2.20 -0.97 13.08
CA LYS A 10 -1.33 0.13 13.56
C LYS A 10 -2.14 1.34 14.00
N GLU A 11 -1.59 2.12 14.94
CA GLU A 11 -2.18 3.35 15.45
C GLU A 11 -2.50 4.36 14.33
N TRP A 12 -3.69 4.96 14.39
CA TRP A 12 -4.17 5.89 13.36
C TRP A 12 -3.88 7.34 13.72
N ARG A 13 -2.86 7.94 13.09
CA ARG A 13 -2.37 9.29 13.39
C ARG A 13 -2.83 10.37 12.40
N HIS A 14 -3.81 10.07 11.56
CA HIS A 14 -4.35 11.04 10.59
C HIS A 14 -5.49 11.88 11.21
N PRO A 15 -5.65 13.16 10.81
CA PRO A 15 -6.70 14.05 11.34
C PRO A 15 -8.11 13.75 10.78
N TYR A 16 -8.29 12.62 10.12
CA TYR A 16 -9.57 12.12 9.60
C TYR A 16 -9.75 10.66 10.03
N SER A 17 -10.97 10.15 10.07
CA SER A 17 -11.23 8.78 10.51
C SER A 17 -10.84 7.71 9.47
N ARG A 18 -10.59 6.48 9.91
CA ARG A 18 -10.44 5.32 9.01
C ARG A 18 -11.66 5.12 8.10
N ARG A 19 -12.87 5.40 8.61
CA ARG A 19 -14.11 5.33 7.80
C ARG A 19 -14.05 6.31 6.64
N GLN A 20 -13.61 7.54 6.86
CA GLN A 20 -13.43 8.52 5.79
C GLN A 20 -12.36 8.09 4.78
N ALA A 21 -11.30 7.40 5.23
CA ALA A 21 -10.24 6.91 4.35
C ALA A 21 -10.67 5.73 3.47
N PHE A 22 -11.35 4.74 4.06
CA PHE A 22 -11.67 3.48 3.40
C PHE A 22 -13.05 3.45 2.75
N PHE A 23 -14.01 4.20 3.30
CA PHE A 23 -15.42 4.21 2.88
C PHE A 23 -15.95 5.65 2.72
N PRO A 24 -15.37 6.46 1.81
CA PRO A 24 -15.80 7.84 1.60
C PRO A 24 -17.19 7.96 0.96
N LEU A 25 -17.69 6.89 0.34
CA LEU A 25 -18.99 6.82 -0.34
C LEU A 25 -19.79 5.62 0.20
N GLN A 26 -21.12 5.76 0.28
CA GLN A 26 -22.01 4.71 0.81
C GLN A 26 -21.91 3.40 0.01
N GLY A 27 -21.78 3.47 -1.31
CA GLY A 27 -21.70 2.29 -2.18
C GLY A 27 -20.43 1.44 -2.02
N LEU A 28 -19.42 1.91 -1.28
CA LEU A 28 -18.15 1.21 -1.09
C LEU A 28 -18.15 0.26 0.12
N LEU A 29 -19.27 0.13 0.84
CA LEU A 29 -19.37 -0.71 2.05
C LEU A 29 -19.47 -2.21 1.72
N GLU A 30 -20.13 -2.55 0.61
CA GLU A 30 -20.45 -3.94 0.25
C GLU A 30 -19.43 -4.50 -0.74
N ASP A 31 -19.06 -3.71 -1.76
CA ASP A 31 -18.09 -4.08 -2.79
C ASP A 31 -16.92 -3.11 -2.81
N LYS A 32 -15.88 -3.47 -2.06
CA LYS A 32 -14.70 -2.62 -1.85
C LYS A 32 -13.49 -3.20 -2.56
N TYR A 33 -13.06 -2.50 -3.62
CA TYR A 33 -11.71 -2.71 -4.16
C TYR A 33 -10.66 -2.10 -3.22
N TRP A 34 -9.70 -2.93 -2.78
CA TRP A 34 -8.58 -2.51 -1.96
C TRP A 34 -7.35 -2.22 -2.83
N PRO A 35 -6.78 -1.00 -2.76
CA PRO A 35 -5.47 -0.76 -3.36
C PRO A 35 -4.44 -1.70 -2.71
N PRO A 36 -3.76 -2.57 -3.47
CA PRO A 36 -2.84 -3.57 -2.91
C PRO A 36 -1.55 -2.94 -2.36
N VAL A 37 -1.24 -1.72 -2.78
CA VAL A 37 -0.07 -0.95 -2.33
C VAL A 37 -0.45 0.49 -2.02
N GLY A 38 0.38 1.15 -1.22
CA GLY A 38 0.28 2.60 -0.96
C GLY A 38 0.70 3.45 -2.17
N ARG A 39 0.88 4.75 -1.94
CA ARG A 39 1.38 5.66 -2.98
C ARG A 39 2.82 5.25 -3.38
N ILE A 40 3.06 5.10 -4.68
CA ILE A 40 4.39 4.82 -5.26
C ILE A 40 5.33 6.00 -5.02
N ASP A 41 6.60 5.71 -4.69
CA ASP A 41 7.69 6.69 -4.69
C ASP A 41 8.34 6.75 -6.09
N ASN A 42 7.89 7.71 -6.90
CA ASN A 42 8.38 7.87 -8.26
C ASN A 42 9.86 8.27 -8.30
N ALA A 43 10.30 9.19 -7.43
CA ALA A 43 11.64 9.73 -7.49
C ALA A 43 12.70 8.72 -7.01
N ALA A 44 12.32 7.76 -6.16
CA ALA A 44 13.17 6.62 -5.85
C ALA A 44 13.33 5.70 -7.07
N GLY A 45 12.25 5.43 -7.80
CA GLY A 45 12.29 4.64 -9.03
C GLY A 45 13.16 5.26 -10.12
N ASP A 46 13.03 6.56 -10.36
CA ASP A 46 13.82 7.29 -11.36
C ASP A 46 15.33 7.26 -11.07
N ARG A 47 15.71 7.26 -9.79
CA ARG A 47 17.12 7.20 -9.36
C ARG A 47 17.69 5.78 -9.31
N ASN A 48 16.83 4.76 -9.26
CA ASN A 48 17.21 3.35 -9.10
C ASN A 48 16.45 2.48 -10.11
N LEU A 49 16.82 2.60 -11.38
CA LEU A 49 16.13 1.93 -12.47
C LEU A 49 16.31 0.40 -12.42
N VAL A 50 15.22 -0.31 -12.14
CA VAL A 50 15.12 -1.77 -12.25
C VAL A 50 13.99 -2.08 -13.23
N CYS A 51 14.32 -2.65 -14.38
CA CYS A 51 13.39 -2.89 -15.49
C CYS A 51 13.25 -4.37 -15.87
N SER A 52 13.79 -5.26 -15.03
CA SER A 52 13.63 -6.71 -15.10
C SER A 52 13.11 -7.22 -13.76
N CYS A 53 12.53 -8.41 -13.76
CA CYS A 53 12.09 -9.02 -12.51
C CYS A 53 13.30 -9.19 -11.55
N PRO A 54 13.15 -8.84 -10.26
CA PRO A 54 14.10 -9.23 -9.22
C PRO A 54 14.18 -10.76 -9.08
N PRO A 55 15.23 -11.28 -8.41
CA PRO A 55 15.37 -12.70 -8.11
C PRO A 55 14.19 -13.22 -7.26
N MET A 56 13.90 -14.52 -7.35
CA MET A 56 12.70 -15.11 -6.73
C MET A 56 12.70 -15.00 -5.20
N GLU A 57 13.88 -14.98 -4.60
CA GLU A 57 14.11 -14.82 -3.17
C GLU A 57 13.50 -13.52 -2.65
N ASP A 58 13.51 -12.44 -3.45
CA ASP A 58 12.97 -11.13 -3.07
C ASP A 58 11.43 -11.14 -2.91
N TYR A 59 10.74 -12.15 -3.45
CA TYR A 59 9.28 -12.27 -3.35
C TYR A 59 8.82 -13.08 -2.13
N GLN A 60 9.72 -13.79 -1.43
CA GLN A 60 9.35 -14.68 -0.34
C GLN A 60 8.76 -13.92 0.85
N GLU A 61 9.27 -12.73 1.16
CA GLU A 61 8.77 -11.89 2.26
C GLU A 61 7.40 -11.24 1.97
N ALA A 62 7.01 -11.11 0.70
CA ALA A 62 5.76 -10.42 0.33
C ALA A 62 4.50 -11.29 0.50
N ALA A 63 4.67 -12.59 0.73
CA ALA A 63 3.59 -13.58 0.86
C ALA A 63 3.23 -13.92 2.32
N GLU A 64 3.96 -13.38 3.29
CA GLU A 64 3.72 -13.50 4.74
C GLU A 64 3.01 -12.25 5.29
#